data_AF-A0A3D3EMK1-F1
#
_entry.id   AF-A0A3D3EMK1-F1
#
_cell.length_a   1.000
_cell.length_b   1.000
_cell.length_c   1.000
_cell.angle_alpha   90.00
_cell.angle_beta   90.00
_cell.angle_gamma   90.00
#
_symmetry.space_group_name_H-M   'P 1'
#
loop_
_entity.id
_entity.type
_entity.pdbx_description
1 polymer ?
#
loop_
_entity_poly.entity_id
_entity_poly.type
_entity_poly.pdbx_seq_one_letter_code
_entity_poly.pdbx_strand_id
1 'polypeptide(L)' 'TLSGRYRRYKEQGEGFPHEIGIFLGYPIEDVEGFIKNKGENYLFRGCWKVYGNVEEAKEMFEQIRFAREFGRKFLS' A
#
# COMPACT_ATOMS: atom_id res chain seq x y z
N THR A 1 14.51 -13.23 2.16
CA THR A 1 13.59 -12.86 1.06
C THR A 1 12.22 -12.51 1.63
N LEU A 2 11.38 -11.79 0.87
CA LEU A 2 9.99 -11.47 1.28
C LEU A 2 9.19 -12.74 1.63
N SER A 3 9.35 -13.80 0.84
CA SER A 3 8.73 -15.11 1.07
C SER A 3 9.09 -15.72 2.43
N GLY A 4 10.36 -15.61 2.85
CA GLY A 4 10.80 -16.09 4.17
C GLY A 4 10.22 -15.29 5.33
N ARG A 5 10.08 -13.96 5.18
CA ARG A 5 9.42 -13.12 6.20
C ARG A 5 7.92 -13.38 6.31
N TYR A 6 7.25 -13.56 5.17
CA TYR A 6 5.83 -13.92 5.15
C TYR A 6 5.59 -15.28 5.83
N ARG A 7 6.44 -16.27 5.56
CA ARG A 7 6.37 -17.59 6.21
C ARG A 7 6.49 -17.47 7.74
N ARG A 8 7.46 -16.71 8.23
CA ARG A 8 7.62 -16.47 9.69
C ARG A 8 6.46 -15.70 10.31
N TYR A 9 5.88 -14.71 9.61
CA TYR A 9 4.62 -14.08 10.04
C TYR A 9 3.51 -15.12 10.22
N LYS A 10 3.35 -16.05 9.27
CA LYS A 10 2.29 -17.07 9.31
C LYS A 10 2.52 -18.17 10.35
N GLU A 11 3.75 -18.61 10.55
CA GLU A 11 4.09 -19.76 11.41
C GLU A 11 4.42 -19.34 12.84
N GLN A 12 5.03 -18.16 13.02
CA GLN A 12 5.63 -17.73 14.29
C GLN A 12 5.02 -16.43 14.82
N GLY A 13 4.06 -15.83 14.10
CA GLY A 13 3.42 -14.57 14.51
C GLY A 13 4.34 -13.35 14.48
N GLU A 14 5.48 -13.43 13.76
CA GLU A 14 6.36 -12.27 13.55
C GLU A 14 5.64 -11.12 12.81
N GLY A 15 6.24 -9.93 12.75
CA GLY A 15 5.67 -8.79 12.02
C GLY A 15 5.45 -9.06 10.52
N PHE A 16 4.27 -8.70 10.02
CA PHE A 16 3.94 -8.80 8.60
C PHE A 16 4.95 -8.01 7.74
N PRO A 17 5.45 -8.57 6.63
CA PRO A 17 6.44 -7.88 5.81
C PRO A 17 5.82 -6.71 5.04
N HIS A 18 6.12 -5.49 5.47
CA HIS A 18 5.59 -4.26 4.88
C HIS A 18 6.13 -3.99 3.47
N GLU A 19 7.26 -4.60 3.09
CA GLU A 19 7.85 -4.51 1.75
C GLU A 19 6.95 -5.11 0.65
N ILE A 20 5.90 -5.86 1.03
CA ILE A 20 4.87 -6.31 0.08
C ILE A 20 4.24 -5.12 -0.68
N GLY A 21 4.22 -3.92 -0.08
CA GLY A 21 3.68 -2.73 -0.73
C GLY A 21 4.35 -2.41 -2.07
N ILE A 22 5.65 -2.69 -2.20
CA ILE A 22 6.38 -2.51 -3.47
C ILE A 22 5.84 -3.45 -4.54
N PHE A 23 5.54 -4.70 -4.18
CA PHE A 23 4.97 -5.68 -5.11
C PHE A 23 3.52 -5.35 -5.50
N LEU A 24 2.80 -4.63 -4.64
CA LEU A 24 1.45 -4.11 -4.94
C LEU A 24 1.48 -2.81 -5.75
N GLY A 25 2.66 -2.31 -6.10
CA GLY A 25 2.85 -1.08 -6.89
C GLY A 25 2.69 0.20 -6.07
N TYR A 26 2.82 0.16 -4.75
CA TYR A 26 2.84 1.38 -3.94
C TYR A 26 4.18 2.12 -4.14
N PRO A 27 4.18 3.46 -4.11
CA PRO A 27 5.41 4.24 -4.15
C PRO A 27 6.38 3.77 -3.07
N ILE A 28 7.67 3.65 -3.42
CA ILE A 28 8.71 3.21 -2.48
C ILE A 28 8.74 4.12 -1.26
N GLU A 29 8.60 5.43 -1.47
CA GLU A 29 8.58 6.46 -0.42
C GLU A 29 7.48 6.21 0.62
N ASP A 30 6.31 5.77 0.17
CA ASP A 30 5.16 5.47 1.02
C ASP A 30 5.37 4.17 1.80
N VAL A 31 6.03 3.18 1.19
CA VAL A 31 6.39 1.92 1.87
C VAL A 31 7.45 2.18 2.94
N GLU A 32 8.52 2.91 2.60
CA GLU A 32 9.58 3.28 3.53
C GLU A 32 9.05 4.16 4.66
N GLY A 33 8.22 5.15 4.32
CA GLY A 33 7.56 6.03 5.27
C GLY A 33 6.65 5.27 6.23
N PHE A 34 5.88 4.30 5.73
CA PHE A 34 5.05 3.44 6.56
C PHE A 34 5.89 2.61 7.55
N ILE A 35 6.99 2.00 7.08
CA ILE A 35 7.90 1.21 7.93
C ILE A 35 8.54 2.09 9.00
N LYS A 36 9.14 3.22 8.58
CA LYS A 36 9.86 4.14 9.48
C LYS A 36 8.96 4.74 10.54
N ASN A 37 7.74 5.13 10.17
CA ASN A 37 6.79 5.74 11.08
C ASN A 37 5.86 4.74 11.77
N LYS A 38 6.06 3.43 11.55
CA LYS A 38 5.19 2.36 12.08
C LYS A 38 3.71 2.59 11.75
N GLY A 39 3.44 3.14 10.57
CA GLY A 39 2.10 3.51 10.12
C GLY A 39 1.55 4.82 10.68
N GLU A 40 2.25 5.54 11.55
CA GLU A 40 1.79 6.84 12.07
C GLU A 40 2.35 8.02 11.24
N ASN A 41 2.01 9.27 11.59
CA ASN A 41 2.58 10.49 10.98
C ASN A 41 2.53 10.57 9.44
N TYR A 42 1.46 10.06 8.84
CA TYR A 42 1.25 10.13 7.39
C TYR A 42 0.78 11.53 6.97
N LEU A 43 1.15 11.96 5.77
CA LEU A 43 0.77 13.24 5.18
C LEU A 43 -0.68 13.21 4.68
N PHE A 44 -1.10 12.07 4.14
CA PHE A 44 -2.46 11.87 3.63
C PHE A 44 -2.86 10.38 3.72
N ARG A 45 -4.16 10.10 3.75
CA ARG A 45 -4.68 8.73 3.78
C ARG A 45 -5.79 8.56 2.74
N GLY A 46 -5.59 7.58 1.85
CA GLY A 46 -6.56 7.14 0.85
C GLY A 46 -6.58 5.61 0.75
N CYS A 47 -6.31 5.06 -0.43
CA CYS A 47 -6.19 3.60 -0.60
C CYS A 47 -5.02 3.01 0.21
N TRP A 48 -3.96 3.80 0.46
CA TRP A 48 -2.91 3.54 1.44
C TRP A 48 -2.56 4.83 2.20
N LYS A 49 -1.61 4.76 3.14
CA LYS A 49 -1.07 5.92 3.89
C LYS A 49 0.10 6.51 3.12
N VAL A 50 0.04 7.81 2.85
CA VAL A 50 1.01 8.55 2.02
C VAL A 50 2.02 9.27 2.90
N TYR A 51 3.29 9.15 2.53
CA TYR A 51 4.45 9.73 3.21
C TYR A 51 5.33 10.54 2.25
N GLY A 52 5.22 10.32 0.94
CA GLY A 52 5.87 11.10 -0.11
C GLY A 52 4.95 12.12 -0.77
N ASN A 53 4.86 12.10 -2.10
CA ASN A 53 4.09 13.05 -2.89
C ASN A 53 2.56 12.81 -2.77
N VAL A 54 1.87 13.74 -2.09
CA VAL A 54 0.42 13.64 -1.84
C VAL A 54 -0.40 13.79 -3.12
N GLU A 55 0.01 14.67 -4.03
CA GLU A 55 -0.68 14.97 -5.28
C GLU A 55 -0.64 13.75 -6.21
N GLU A 56 0.53 13.16 -6.40
CA GLU A 56 0.69 11.95 -7.21
C GLU A 56 -0.11 10.76 -6.63
N ALA A 57 -0.08 10.58 -5.31
CA ALA A 57 -0.87 9.54 -4.66
C ALA A 57 -2.38 9.73 -4.87
N LYS A 58 -2.87 10.97 -4.84
CA LYS A 58 -4.28 11.28 -5.14
C LYS A 58 -4.63 10.92 -6.57
N GLU A 59 -3.78 11.24 -7.54
CA GLU A 59 -4.01 10.85 -8.95
C GLU A 59 -4.13 9.33 -9.11
N MET A 60 -3.27 8.56 -8.45
CA MET A 60 -3.37 7.10 -8.47
C MET A 60 -4.64 6.58 -7.78
N PHE A 61 -5.07 7.20 -6.67
CA PHE A 61 -6.33 6.82 -6.03
C PHE A 61 -7.53 7.03 -6.94
N GLU A 62 -7.55 8.12 -7.71
CA GLU A 62 -8.60 8.40 -8.67
C GLU A 62 -8.64 7.38 -9.81
N GLN A 63 -7.47 6.98 -10.33
CA GLN A 63 -7.38 5.92 -11.34
C GLN A 63 -7.92 4.58 -10.80
N ILE A 64 -7.56 4.22 -9.57
CA ILE A 64 -8.08 3.01 -8.90
C ILE A 64 -9.59 3.10 -8.72
N ARG A 65 -10.12 4.27 -8.32
CA ARG A 65 -11.57 4.48 -8.18
C ARG A 65 -12.29 4.30 -9.51
N PHE A 66 -11.79 4.92 -10.57
CA PHE A 66 -12.37 4.81 -11.91
C PHE A 66 -12.38 3.37 -12.41
N ALA A 67 -11.26 2.65 -12.30
CA ALA A 67 -11.16 1.25 -12.70
C ALA A 67 -12.17 0.36 -11.93
N ARG A 68 -12.35 0.61 -10.62
CA ARG A 68 -13.33 -0.11 -9.79
C ARG A 68 -14.77 0.17 -10.22
N GLU A 69 -15.10 1.43 -10.50
CA GLU A 69 -16.45 1.81 -10.96
C GLU A 69 -16.77 1.26 -12.35
N PHE A 70 -15.81 1.32 -13.26
CA PHE A 70 -15.93 0.72 -14.58
C PHE A 70 -16.20 -0.79 -14.47
N GLY A 71 -15.35 -1.51 -13.71
CA GLY A 71 -15.54 -2.95 -13.51
C GLY A 71 -16.91 -3.31 -12.94
N ARG A 72 -17.44 -2.51 -11.99
CA ARG A 72 -18.79 -2.73 -11.42
C ARG A 72 -19.90 -2.59 -12.47
N LYS A 73 -19.82 -1.58 -13.35
CA LYS A 73 -20.84 -1.33 -14.36
C LYS A 73 -20.85 -2.36 -15.50
N PHE A 74 -19.70 -2.95 -15.81
CA PHE A 74 -19.57 -3.93 -16.89
C PHE A 74 -19.80 -5.37 -16.44
N LEU A 75 -19.69 -5.65 -15.14
CA LEU A 75 -19.92 -6.98 -14.56
C LEU A 75 -21.29 -7.11 -13.85
N SER A 76 -22.11 -6.05 -13.84
CA SER A 76 -23.52 -6.09 -13.41
C SER A 76 -24.44 -6.18 -14.60
#